data_AF-F0BC73-F1
#
_entry.id   AF-F0BC73-F1
#
_cell.length_a   1.000
_cell.length_b   1.000
_cell.length_c   1.000
_cell.angle_alpha   90.00
_cell.angle_beta   90.00
_cell.angle_gamma   90.00
#
_symmetry.space_group_name_H-M   'P 1'
#
loop_
_entity.id
_entity.type
_entity.pdbx_description
1 polymer ?
#
loop_
_entity_poly.entity_id
_entity_poly.type
_entity_poly.pdbx_seq_one_letter_code
_entity_poly.pdbx_strand_id
1 'polypeptide(L)'
;MSGRLIGVLIILAGVALAYWGVWMPLQQAQSGAASITVPGGIKLALVVPMCVVFGFGYAIGGGRFHQAMHNTDPDKVRRWGKTSGFGWLLIVISFAAAFALHQWMQHSLHALGYGSAG
;
A
#
# COMPACT_ATOMS: atom_id res chain seq x y z
N MET A 1 18.62 -5.88 13.04
CA MET A 1 17.25 -6.41 12.91
C MET A 1 17.19 -7.33 11.69
N SER A 2 16.58 -8.52 11.80
CA SER A 2 16.38 -9.40 10.64
C SER A 2 15.41 -8.75 9.64
N GLY A 3 15.70 -8.78 8.34
CA GLY A 3 14.81 -8.19 7.31
C GLY A 3 13.39 -8.73 7.36
N ARG A 4 13.19 -9.93 7.93
CA ARG A 4 11.87 -10.51 8.18
C ARG A 4 11.06 -9.74 9.24
N LEU A 5 11.72 -9.27 10.30
CA LEU A 5 11.07 -8.46 11.34
C LEU A 5 10.58 -7.14 10.76
N ILE A 6 11.38 -6.52 9.90
CA ILE A 6 10.98 -5.30 9.16
C ILE A 6 9.73 -5.59 8.33
N GLY A 7 9.70 -6.71 7.61
CA GLY A 7 8.52 -7.12 6.84
C GLY A 7 7.27 -7.27 7.70
N VAL A 8 7.37 -7.95 8.86
CA VAL A 8 6.25 -8.08 9.80
C VAL A 8 5.77 -6.72 10.30
N LEU A 9 6.68 -5.82 10.66
CA LEU A 9 6.32 -4.46 11.09
C LEU A 9 5.61 -3.67 9.98
N ILE A 10 6.05 -3.81 8.73
CA ILE A 10 5.38 -3.19 7.57
C ILE A 10 3.98 -3.77 7.38
N ILE A 11 3.80 -5.08 7.53
CA ILE A 11 2.47 -5.72 7.46
C ILE A 11 1.57 -5.18 8.56
N LEU A 12 2.04 -5.13 9.81
CA LEU A 12 1.26 -4.60 10.93
C LEU A 12 0.86 -3.14 10.72
N ALA A 13 1.78 -2.31 10.19
CA ALA A 13 1.47 -0.95 9.79
C ALA A 13 0.39 -0.95 8.70
N GLY A 14 0.54 -1.76 7.65
CA GLY A 14 -0.45 -1.89 6.57
C GLY A 14 -1.84 -2.27 7.06
N VAL A 15 -1.95 -3.19 8.02
CA VAL A 15 -3.22 -3.58 8.65
C VAL A 15 -3.84 -2.42 9.41
N ALA A 16 -3.05 -1.67 10.18
CA ALA A 16 -3.55 -0.49 10.89
C ALA A 16 -4.03 0.60 9.92
N LEU A 17 -3.29 0.85 8.83
CA LEU A 17 -3.69 1.80 7.80
C LEU A 17 -4.94 1.34 7.04
N ALA A 18 -5.10 0.04 6.79
CA ALA A 18 -6.30 -0.52 6.17
C ALA A 18 -7.52 -0.37 7.08
N TYR A 19 -7.34 -0.57 8.38
CA TYR A 19 -8.42 -0.38 9.36
C TYR A 19 -8.92 1.07 9.37
N TRP A 20 -8.02 2.05 9.50
CA TRP A 20 -8.41 3.46 9.55
C TRP A 20 -8.78 4.05 8.19
N GLY A 21 -8.08 3.67 7.13
CA GLY A 21 -8.22 4.27 5.80
C GLY A 21 -9.26 3.61 4.89
N VAL A 22 -9.67 2.36 5.18
CA VAL A 22 -10.62 1.59 4.36
C VAL A 22 -11.80 1.11 5.19
N TRP A 23 -11.56 0.37 6.27
CA TRP A 23 -12.65 -0.27 7.02
C TRP A 23 -13.54 0.73 7.77
N MET A 24 -12.94 1.64 8.53
CA MET A 24 -13.66 2.66 9.29
C MET A 24 -14.58 3.55 8.42
N PRO A 25 -14.12 4.13 7.29
CA PRO A 25 -15.00 4.95 6.45
C PRO A 25 -16.11 4.14 5.77
N LEU A 26 -15.85 2.89 5.37
CA LEU A 26 -16.90 1.99 4.86
C LEU A 26 -17.96 1.70 5.92
N GLN A 27 -17.55 1.44 7.16
CA GLN A 27 -18.48 1.19 8.26
C GLN A 27 -19.34 2.40 8.58
N GLN A 28 -18.76 3.61 8.56
CA GLN A 28 -19.50 4.87 8.73
C GLN A 28 -20.53 5.06 7.61
N ALA A 29 -20.13 4.81 6.36
CA ALA A 29 -21.02 4.89 5.21
C ALA A 29 -22.17 3.88 5.30
N GLN A 30 -21.89 2.65 5.70
CA GLN A 30 -22.92 1.61 5.91
C GLN A 30 -23.87 1.94 7.06
N SER A 31 -23.39 2.65 8.09
CA SER A 31 -24.24 3.13 9.19
C SER A 31 -25.08 4.37 8.85
N GLY A 32 -24.96 4.92 7.63
CA GLY A 32 -25.71 6.11 7.20
C GLY A 32 -25.24 7.40 7.87
N ALA A 33 -23.97 7.50 8.26
CA ALA A 33 -23.43 8.70 8.90
C ALA A 33 -23.51 9.92 7.97
N ALA A 34 -23.91 11.10 8.48
CA ALA A 34 -24.09 12.30 7.66
C ALA A 34 -22.79 12.78 6.96
N SER A 35 -21.62 12.44 7.53
CA SER A 35 -20.31 12.70 6.94
C SER A 35 -19.35 11.55 7.26
N ILE A 36 -18.46 11.24 6.31
CA ILE A 36 -17.44 10.21 6.45
C ILE A 36 -16.14 10.89 6.86
N THR A 37 -15.61 10.51 8.02
CA THR A 37 -14.30 10.98 8.46
C THR A 37 -13.26 10.00 7.95
N VAL A 38 -12.41 10.47 7.04
CA VAL A 38 -11.23 9.72 6.58
C VAL A 38 -9.99 10.39 7.18
N PRO A 39 -9.46 9.92 8.32
CA PRO A 39 -8.23 10.47 8.89
C PRO A 39 -7.11 10.39 7.85
N GLY A 40 -6.52 11.53 7.47
CA GLY A 40 -5.48 11.66 6.44
C GLY A 40 -5.90 11.35 4.99
N GLY A 41 -7.22 11.24 4.74
CA GLY A 41 -7.81 11.13 3.41
C GLY A 41 -7.52 9.81 2.68
N ILE A 42 -7.95 9.73 1.42
CA ILE A 42 -7.82 8.53 0.58
C ILE A 42 -6.36 8.09 0.39
N LYS A 43 -5.42 9.01 0.60
CA LYS A 43 -3.97 8.79 0.51
C LYS A 43 -3.49 7.68 1.46
N LEU A 44 -4.11 7.53 2.62
CA LEU A 44 -3.77 6.46 3.56
C LEU A 44 -4.14 5.08 3.05
N ALA A 45 -5.29 4.96 2.37
CA ALA A 45 -5.69 3.72 1.71
C ALA A 45 -4.72 3.34 0.58
N LEU A 46 -4.13 4.33 -0.12
CA LEU A 46 -3.15 4.08 -1.19
C LEU A 46 -1.82 3.51 -0.69
N VAL A 47 -1.48 3.67 0.59
CA VAL A 47 -0.26 3.11 1.19
C VAL A 47 -0.43 1.62 1.53
N VAL A 48 -1.67 1.17 1.76
CA VAL A 48 -1.97 -0.22 2.17
C VAL A 48 -1.39 -1.25 1.17
N PRO A 49 -1.57 -1.12 -0.15
CA PRO A 49 -1.04 -2.12 -1.08
C PRO A 49 0.48 -2.15 -1.12
N MET A 50 1.15 -1.00 -0.94
CA MET A 50 2.61 -0.98 -0.78
C MET A 50 3.02 -1.74 0.48
N CYS A 51 2.35 -1.52 1.62
CA CYS A 51 2.63 -2.27 2.84
C CYS A 51 2.44 -3.77 2.66
N VAL A 52 1.43 -4.19 1.89
CA VAL A 52 1.22 -5.62 1.59
C VAL A 52 2.35 -6.16 0.71
N VAL A 53 2.61 -5.55 -0.45
CA VAL A 53 3.61 -6.05 -1.41
C VAL A 53 5.01 -6.10 -0.79
N PHE A 54 5.45 -4.99 -0.18
CA PHE A 54 6.78 -4.92 0.42
C PHE A 54 6.85 -5.64 1.77
N GLY A 55 5.80 -5.58 2.58
CA GLY A 55 5.77 -6.25 3.88
C GLY A 55 5.87 -7.76 3.75
N PHE A 56 5.07 -8.38 2.87
CA PHE A 56 5.17 -9.82 2.59
C PHE A 56 6.50 -10.18 1.91
N GLY A 57 6.97 -9.36 0.97
CA GLY A 57 8.27 -9.56 0.34
C GLY A 57 9.42 -9.63 1.33
N TYR A 58 9.47 -8.70 2.28
CA TYR A 58 10.46 -8.69 3.37
C TYR A 58 10.22 -9.79 4.40
N ALA A 59 8.97 -10.09 4.77
CA ALA A 59 8.65 -11.11 5.77
C ALA A 59 9.08 -12.52 5.32
N ILE A 60 8.87 -12.83 4.03
CA ILE A 60 9.21 -14.11 3.41
C ILE A 60 10.70 -14.14 3.02
N GLY A 61 11.12 -13.20 2.18
CA GLY A 61 12.45 -13.21 1.56
C GLY A 61 13.56 -12.59 2.41
N GLY A 62 13.23 -11.81 3.44
CA GLY A 62 14.20 -11.21 4.36
C GLY A 62 15.30 -10.43 3.63
N GLY A 63 16.55 -10.70 3.98
CA GLY A 63 17.72 -10.05 3.36
C GLY A 63 17.87 -10.35 1.86
N ARG A 64 17.40 -11.50 1.38
CA ARG A 64 17.47 -11.85 -0.06
C ARG A 64 16.51 -10.99 -0.88
N PHE A 65 15.35 -10.66 -0.33
CA PHE A 65 14.40 -9.74 -0.96
C PHE A 65 14.99 -8.32 -1.03
N HIS A 66 15.64 -7.86 0.03
CA HIS A 66 16.36 -6.58 0.04
C HIS A 66 17.42 -6.51 -1.06
N GLN A 67 18.23 -7.58 -1.21
CA GLN A 67 19.24 -7.66 -2.27
C GLN A 67 18.60 -7.70 -3.65
N ALA A 68 17.51 -8.46 -3.85
CA ALA A 68 16.83 -8.55 -5.14
C ALA A 68 16.22 -7.21 -5.61
N MET A 69 15.85 -6.32 -4.69
CA MET A 69 15.33 -5.00 -5.00
C MET A 69 16.42 -3.96 -5.31
N HIS A 70 17.68 -4.26 -5.00
CA HIS A 70 18.79 -3.33 -5.19
C HIS A 70 19.76 -3.80 -6.27
N ASN A 71 20.07 -2.90 -7.21
CA ASN A 71 21.21 -3.10 -8.09
C ASN A 71 22.49 -3.00 -7.26
N THR A 72 23.27 -4.07 -7.25
CA THR A 72 24.58 -4.13 -6.55
C THR A 72 25.75 -3.78 -7.48
N ASP A 73 25.49 -3.74 -8.79
CA ASP A 73 26.46 -3.46 -9.84
C ASP A 73 26.65 -1.93 -10.01
N PRO A 74 27.84 -1.37 -9.75
CA PRO A 74 28.09 0.07 -9.75
C PRO A 74 27.81 0.73 -11.10
N ASP A 75 28.05 0.04 -12.21
CA ASP A 75 27.80 0.57 -13.55
C ASP A 75 26.30 0.70 -13.84
N LYS A 76 25.49 -0.25 -13.35
CA LYS A 76 24.02 -0.20 -13.45
C LYS A 76 23.43 0.86 -12.54
N VAL A 77 23.97 1.03 -11.33
CA VAL A 77 23.51 2.06 -10.38
C VAL A 77 23.71 3.47 -10.95
N ARG A 78 24.84 3.72 -11.61
CA ARG A 78 25.13 5.04 -12.20
C ARG A 78 24.20 5.39 -13.36
N ARG A 79 23.74 4.38 -14.12
CA ARG A 79 22.90 4.58 -15.31
C ARG A 79 21.39 4.52 -15.03
N TRP A 80 20.97 3.68 -14.09
CA TRP A 80 19.54 3.35 -13.85
C TRP A 80 19.09 3.54 -12.40
N GLY A 81 20.00 3.87 -11.48
CA GLY A 81 19.71 4.03 -10.07
C GLY A 81 19.82 2.73 -9.25
N LYS A 82 19.64 2.87 -7.93
CA LYS A 82 19.79 1.77 -6.96
C LYS A 82 18.67 0.73 -7.03
N THR A 83 17.50 1.09 -7.55
CA THR A 83 16.34 0.18 -7.65
C THR A 83 16.50 -0.75 -8.83
N SER A 84 16.43 -2.06 -8.59
CA SER A 84 16.47 -3.07 -9.64
C SER A 84 15.19 -3.06 -10.49
N GLY A 85 15.24 -3.67 -11.67
CA GLY A 85 14.03 -3.84 -12.51
C GLY A 85 12.92 -4.59 -11.77
N PHE A 86 13.27 -5.55 -10.91
CA PHE A 86 12.31 -6.23 -10.03
C PHE A 86 11.69 -5.27 -9.00
N GLY A 87 12.50 -4.40 -8.38
CA GLY A 87 12.00 -3.36 -7.49
C GLY A 87 11.01 -2.42 -8.18
N TRP A 88 11.32 -1.97 -9.40
CA TRP A 88 10.42 -1.13 -10.19
C TRP A 88 9.12 -1.85 -10.55
N LEU A 89 9.19 -3.14 -10.92
CA LEU A 89 8.00 -3.94 -11.19
C LEU A 89 7.08 -4.00 -9.97
N LEU A 90 7.62 -4.25 -8.78
CA LEU A 90 6.84 -4.28 -7.54
C LEU A 90 6.21 -2.92 -7.20
N ILE A 91 6.92 -1.83 -7.48
CA ILE A 91 6.37 -0.48 -7.33
C ILE A 91 5.16 -0.31 -8.25
N VAL A 92 5.29 -0.65 -9.54
CA VAL A 92 4.19 -0.54 -10.51
C VAL A 92 3.00 -1.41 -10.09
N ILE A 93 3.23 -2.64 -9.65
CA ILE A 93 2.19 -3.53 -9.13
C ILE A 93 1.48 -2.90 -7.92
N SER A 94 2.25 -2.30 -7.01
CA SER A 94 1.69 -1.65 -5.82
C SER A 94 0.82 -0.45 -6.19
N PHE A 95 1.24 0.37 -7.16
CA PHE A 95 0.45 1.48 -7.68
C PHE A 95 -0.83 1.02 -8.38
N ALA A 96 -0.75 -0.05 -9.18
CA ALA A 96 -1.93 -0.62 -9.82
C ALA A 96 -2.95 -1.14 -8.79
N ALA A 97 -2.47 -1.81 -7.74
CA ALA A 97 -3.31 -2.29 -6.64
C ALA A 97 -3.92 -1.12 -5.83
N ALA A 98 -3.17 -0.05 -5.60
CA ALA A 98 -3.67 1.17 -4.95
C ALA A 98 -4.74 1.87 -5.78
N PHE A 99 -4.56 1.96 -7.09
CA PHE A 99 -5.56 2.50 -7.99
C PHE A 99 -6.83 1.64 -8.00
N ALA A 100 -6.70 0.31 -8.06
CA ALA A 100 -7.84 -0.60 -8.00
C ALA A 100 -8.61 -0.48 -6.67
N LEU A 101 -7.91 -0.40 -5.54
CA LEU A 101 -8.51 -0.19 -4.23
C LEU A 101 -9.27 1.14 -4.17
N HIS A 102 -8.70 2.20 -4.74
CA HIS A 102 -9.34 3.50 -4.83
C HIS A 102 -10.62 3.46 -5.67
N GLN A 103 -10.57 2.85 -6.86
CA GLN A 103 -11.75 2.70 -7.73
C GLN A 103 -12.86 1.91 -7.03
N TRP A 104 -12.50 0.81 -6.38
CA TRP A 104 -13.45 -0.01 -5.62
C TRP A 104 -14.09 0.76 -4.46
N MET A 105 -13.29 1.55 -3.72
CA MET A 105 -13.81 2.32 -2.58
C MET A 105 -14.73 3.45 -3.04
N GLN A 106 -14.38 4.16 -4.12
CA GLN A 106 -15.25 5.17 -4.74
C GLN A 106 -16.57 4.54 -5.21
N HIS A 107 -16.53 3.38 -5.88
CA HIS A 107 -17.74 2.67 -6.28
C HIS A 107 -18.61 2.26 -5.08
N SER A 108 -17.98 1.76 -4.02
CA SER A 108 -18.68 1.32 -2.81
C SER A 108 -19.35 2.48 -2.08
N LEU A 109 -18.66 3.62 -1.96
CA LEU A 109 -19.21 4.83 -1.34
C LEU A 109 -20.32 5.45 -2.19
N HIS A 110 -20.15 5.47 -3.51
CA HIS A 110 -21.17 5.98 -4.44
C HIS A 110 -22.43 5.10 -4.42
N ALA A 111 -22.27 3.78 -4.33
CA ALA A 111 -23.41 2.86 -4.16
C ALA A 111 -24.18 3.10 -2.85
N LEU A 112 -23.52 3.65 -1.83
CA LEU A 112 -24.11 4.03 -0.55
C LEU A 112 -24.66 5.48 -0.53
N GLY A 113 -24.67 6.17 -1.68
CA GLY A 113 -25.21 7.54 -1.79
C GLY A 113 -24.22 8.65 -1.42
N TYR A 114 -22.96 8.32 -1.14
CA TYR A 114 -21.91 9.30 -0.87
C TYR A 114 -21.21 9.68 -2.19
N GLY A 115 -21.60 10.82 -2.76
CA GLY A 115 -20.99 11.37 -3.97
C GLY A 115 -19.61 11.95 -3.69
N SER A 116 -18.58 11.35 -4.30
CA SER A 116 -17.17 11.76 -4.35
C SER A 116 -16.73 12.75 -3.27
N ALA A 117 -16.41 12.24 -2.07
CA ALA A 117 -15.63 13.01 -1.11
C ALA A 117 -14.22 13.19 -1.68
N GLY A 118 -13.99 14.36 -2.29
CA GLY A 118 -12.68 14.83 -2.72
C GLY A 118 -11.76 15.14 -1.55
#